data_AF-A0A0J6Y3X2-F1
#
_entry.id   AF-A0A0J6Y3X2-F1
#
_cell.length_a   1.000
_cell.length_b   1.000
_cell.length_c   1.000
_cell.angle_alpha   90.00
_cell.angle_beta   90.00
_cell.angle_gamma   90.00
#
_symmetry.space_group_name_H-M   'P 1'
#
loop_
_entity.id
_entity.type
_entity.pdbx_description
1 polymer ?
#
loop_
_entity_poly.entity_id
_entity_poly.type
_entity_poly.pdbx_seq_one_letter_code
_entity_poly.pdbx_strand_id
1 'polypeptide(L)'
;MSKVYGEDFTPYLGGVVKGLLDCLEQEDSDLEVSLGDAARDLIGQEVTIAGHRVRVADADDDDDVIEGMEGDDDDGDWEDFSTVTPIALEKEIAIEVLGDVITHTGQSYMPYFEKTIEHILPLADHAYEGVRKSTISTLHRAYAALWQVSESSGHKQKWEPGKPFAQPPPEIKKFGEILMTATIKMWAEEDDRHGKLCYDIYLTMSILFASALSLSMLFVLFTASSLMLLKK
;
A
#
# COMPACT_ATOMS: atom_id res chain seq x y z
N MET A 1 -4.66 -18.80 -0.14
CA MET A 1 -4.39 -19.99 0.71
C MET A 1 -4.66 -19.73 2.18
N SER A 2 -4.14 -18.63 2.76
CA SER A 2 -4.46 -18.20 4.15
C SER A 2 -5.96 -18.23 4.46
N LYS A 3 -6.81 -17.75 3.54
CA LYS A 3 -8.28 -17.81 3.66
C LYS A 3 -8.85 -19.22 3.88
N VAL A 4 -8.23 -20.25 3.31
CA VAL A 4 -8.71 -21.64 3.38
C VAL A 4 -8.24 -22.31 4.66
N TYR A 5 -6.98 -22.08 5.03
CA TYR A 5 -6.36 -22.72 6.20
C TYR A 5 -6.62 -21.98 7.51
N GLY A 6 -6.90 -20.67 7.47
CA GLY A 6 -7.11 -19.86 8.67
C GLY A 6 -5.96 -19.99 9.67
N GLU A 7 -6.27 -20.48 10.87
CA GLU A 7 -5.28 -20.73 11.94
C GLU A 7 -4.25 -21.81 11.58
N ASP A 8 -4.61 -22.81 10.78
CA ASP A 8 -3.70 -23.88 10.35
C ASP A 8 -2.60 -23.38 9.40
N PHE A 9 -2.70 -22.12 8.94
CA PHE A 9 -1.66 -21.48 8.13
C PHE A 9 -0.41 -21.07 8.95
N THR A 10 -0.53 -21.04 10.28
CA THR A 10 0.51 -20.57 11.22
C THR A 10 1.93 -21.11 10.93
N PRO A 11 2.15 -22.40 10.62
CA PRO A 11 3.50 -22.93 10.38
C PRO A 11 4.24 -22.28 9.21
N TYR A 12 3.51 -21.68 8.26
CA TYR A 12 4.08 -21.06 7.07
C TYR A 12 4.31 -19.55 7.22
N LEU A 13 3.74 -18.92 8.25
CA LEU A 13 3.77 -17.46 8.42
C LEU A 13 5.17 -16.88 8.43
N GLY A 14 6.11 -17.51 9.14
CA GLY A 14 7.48 -17.00 9.22
C GLY A 14 8.16 -16.87 7.85
N GLY A 15 7.99 -17.87 6.98
CA GLY A 15 8.54 -17.83 5.62
C GLY A 15 7.80 -16.88 4.70
N VAL A 16 6.46 -16.86 4.79
CA VAL A 16 5.60 -15.99 3.97
C VAL A 16 5.84 -14.53 4.27
N VAL A 17 5.81 -14.13 5.56
CA VAL A 17 6.06 -12.75 5.97
C VAL A 17 7.46 -12.31 5.55
N LYS A 18 8.47 -13.16 5.76
CA LYS A 18 9.83 -12.84 5.32
C LYS A 18 9.88 -12.57 3.81
N GLY A 19 9.39 -13.50 2.99
CA GLY A 19 9.43 -13.33 1.54
C GLY A 19 8.66 -12.09 1.07
N LEU A 20 7.52 -11.79 1.67
CA LEU A 20 6.74 -10.59 1.34
C LEU A 20 7.49 -9.31 1.72
N LEU A 21 8.11 -9.24 2.91
CA LEU A 21 8.90 -8.07 3.32
C LEU A 21 10.16 -7.91 2.46
N ASP A 22 10.84 -9.00 2.10
CA ASP A 22 11.98 -8.98 1.18
C ASP A 22 11.59 -8.38 -0.19
N CYS A 23 10.34 -8.57 -0.65
CA CYS A 23 9.83 -7.92 -1.88
C CYS A 23 9.66 -6.40 -1.71
N LEU A 24 9.23 -5.94 -0.53
CA LEU A 24 9.01 -4.51 -0.28
C LEU A 24 10.31 -3.72 -0.15
N GLU A 25 11.39 -4.38 0.25
CA GLU A 25 12.72 -3.77 0.43
C GLU A 25 13.50 -3.64 -0.88
N GLN A 26 13.01 -4.18 -2.00
CA GLN A 26 13.65 -4.03 -3.30
C GLN A 26 13.67 -2.55 -3.72
N GLU A 27 14.84 -2.08 -4.16
CA GLU A 27 15.00 -0.73 -4.70
C GLU A 27 14.34 -0.65 -6.08
N ASP A 28 13.60 0.42 -6.36
CA ASP A 28 13.07 0.73 -7.69
C ASP A 28 14.17 1.28 -8.62
N SER A 29 15.40 0.76 -8.51
CA SER A 29 16.45 1.10 -9.46
C SER A 29 16.03 0.61 -10.83
N ASP A 30 16.00 1.54 -11.79
CA ASP A 30 15.75 1.24 -13.19
C ASP A 30 16.59 0.03 -13.58
N LEU A 31 15.94 -0.92 -14.25
CA LEU A 31 16.48 -2.22 -14.62
C LEU A 31 17.82 -2.05 -15.37
N GLU A 32 18.93 -1.97 -14.63
CA GLU A 32 20.25 -1.76 -15.21
C GLU A 32 20.73 -3.10 -15.74
N VAL A 33 20.33 -3.41 -16.97
CA VAL A 33 20.78 -4.60 -17.67
C VAL A 33 22.22 -4.37 -18.06
N SER A 34 23.17 -4.88 -17.25
CA SER A 34 24.57 -4.98 -17.65
C SER A 34 24.67 -5.95 -18.83
N LEU A 35 24.65 -5.37 -20.03
CA LEU A 35 24.81 -6.07 -21.29
C LEU A 35 26.30 -6.39 -21.45
N GLY A 36 26.66 -7.67 -21.31
CA GLY A 36 28.05 -8.12 -21.50
C GLY A 36 28.58 -7.81 -22.91
N ASP A 37 29.90 -7.88 -23.09
CA ASP A 37 30.68 -7.46 -24.28
C ASP A 37 30.08 -7.78 -25.67
N ALA A 38 29.25 -8.82 -25.77
CA ALA A 38 28.56 -9.22 -27.00
C ALA A 38 27.42 -8.28 -27.43
N ALA A 39 27.02 -7.32 -26.61
CA ALA A 39 25.90 -6.40 -26.88
C ALA A 39 26.31 -4.92 -26.97
N ARG A 40 27.62 -4.62 -27.07
CA ARG A 40 28.14 -3.26 -27.32
C ARG A 40 27.53 -2.60 -28.56
N ASP A 41 27.19 -3.38 -29.58
CA ASP A 41 26.56 -2.85 -30.80
C ASP A 41 25.13 -2.29 -30.57
N LEU A 42 24.52 -2.58 -29.42
CA LEU A 42 23.19 -2.07 -29.04
C LEU A 42 23.27 -0.78 -28.22
N ILE A 43 24.46 -0.33 -27.82
CA ILE A 43 24.66 0.93 -27.08
C ILE A 43 24.12 2.10 -27.89
N GLY A 44 23.30 2.93 -27.24
CA GLY A 44 22.61 4.05 -27.89
C GLY A 44 21.39 3.67 -28.74
N GLN A 45 21.06 2.38 -28.88
CA GLN A 45 19.84 1.93 -29.54
C GLN A 45 18.72 1.67 -28.51
N GLU A 46 17.49 1.96 -28.93
CA GLU A 46 16.27 1.61 -28.19
C GLU A 46 15.89 0.18 -28.55
N VAL A 47 15.99 -0.74 -27.58
CA VAL A 47 15.70 -2.16 -27.79
C VAL A 47 14.48 -2.54 -26.99
N THR A 48 13.56 -3.29 -27.60
CA THR A 48 12.38 -3.80 -26.90
C THR A 48 12.70 -5.15 -26.26
N ILE A 49 12.93 -5.18 -24.95
CA ILE A 49 13.17 -6.41 -24.19
C ILE A 49 11.90 -6.71 -23.39
N ALA A 50 11.36 -7.92 -23.53
CA ALA A 50 10.14 -8.37 -22.84
C ALA A 50 8.91 -7.43 -23.01
N GLY A 51 8.84 -6.69 -24.13
CA GLY A 51 7.75 -5.75 -24.42
C GLY A 51 7.99 -4.30 -23.99
N HIS A 52 9.16 -4.00 -23.40
CA HIS A 52 9.50 -2.65 -22.93
C HIS A 52 10.71 -2.08 -23.67
N ARG A 53 10.62 -0.78 -24.02
CA ARG A 53 11.69 -0.05 -24.71
C ARG A 53 12.73 0.41 -23.70
N VAL A 54 13.97 -0.05 -23.87
CA VAL A 54 15.12 0.23 -23.01
C VAL A 54 16.23 0.85 -23.86
N ARG A 55 16.84 1.94 -23.40
CA ARG A 55 18.02 2.56 -24.03
C ARG A 55 19.27 1.99 -23.39
N VAL A 56 20.14 1.39 -24.20
CA VAL A 56 21.38 0.76 -23.71
C VAL A 56 22.46 1.84 -23.49
N ALA A 57 23.03 1.91 -22.28
CA ALA A 57 24.19 2.72 -21.95
C ALA A 57 25.47 1.85 -21.89
N ASP A 58 26.64 2.45 -22.11
CA ASP A 58 27.94 1.76 -22.03
C ASP A 58 28.41 1.67 -20.57
N ALA A 59 29.08 0.57 -20.21
CA ALA A 59 29.48 0.28 -18.83
C ALA A 59 30.87 0.85 -18.45
N ASP A 60 31.55 1.52 -19.37
CA ASP A 60 32.93 2.02 -19.21
C ASP A 60 33.04 3.55 -19.07
N ASP A 61 31.93 4.30 -19.00
CA ASP A 61 31.96 5.76 -18.82
C ASP A 61 31.63 6.15 -17.37
N ASP A 62 32.69 6.27 -16.56
CA ASP A 62 32.69 6.64 -15.15
C ASP A 62 32.59 8.18 -14.95
N ASP A 63 31.96 8.90 -15.88
CA ASP A 63 31.74 10.34 -15.82
C ASP A 63 30.24 10.66 -15.89
N ASP A 64 29.66 11.00 -14.74
CA ASP A 64 28.40 11.73 -14.62
C ASP A 64 28.44 12.98 -15.52
N VAL A 65 27.60 13.06 -16.56
CA VAL A 65 26.77 14.23 -16.90
C VAL A 65 25.67 13.79 -17.89
N ILE A 66 24.41 13.92 -17.46
CA ILE A 66 23.25 14.04 -18.34
C ILE A 66 23.43 15.31 -19.18
N GLU A 67 23.95 15.19 -20.40
CA GLU A 67 23.94 16.26 -21.39
C GLU A 67 23.11 15.81 -22.60
N GLY A 68 21.88 16.32 -22.68
CA GLY A 68 20.96 15.98 -23.76
C GLY A 68 19.59 16.62 -23.66
N MET A 69 19.50 17.91 -23.36
CA MET A 69 18.28 18.68 -23.62
C MET A 69 18.61 20.17 -23.83
N GLU A 70 19.12 20.53 -25.01
CA GLU A 70 18.95 21.88 -25.55
C GLU A 70 18.27 21.77 -26.92
N GLY A 71 17.01 22.20 -26.97
CA GLY A 71 16.17 22.13 -28.16
C GLY A 71 14.73 22.59 -27.92
N ASP A 72 14.57 23.82 -27.45
CA ASP A 72 13.50 24.80 -27.77
C ASP A 72 12.02 24.38 -27.69
N ASP A 73 11.35 24.89 -26.65
CA ASP A 73 9.97 25.38 -26.56
C ASP A 73 8.79 24.51 -27.09
N ASP A 74 8.18 23.72 -26.18
CA ASP A 74 6.73 23.81 -25.92
C ASP A 74 6.43 23.35 -24.49
N ASP A 75 5.92 24.27 -23.68
CA ASP A 75 5.51 24.08 -22.29
C ASP A 75 4.31 23.12 -22.20
N GLY A 76 4.53 21.91 -21.66
CA GLY A 76 3.42 21.05 -21.24
C GLY A 76 3.83 19.62 -20.88
N ASP A 77 3.66 19.27 -19.60
CA ASP A 77 3.49 17.89 -19.10
C ASP A 77 4.71 16.94 -19.13
N TRP A 78 5.83 17.36 -18.53
CA TRP A 78 6.88 16.43 -18.06
C TRP A 78 6.83 16.16 -16.55
N GLU A 79 5.78 16.59 -15.84
CA GLU A 79 5.51 16.13 -14.47
C GLU A 79 4.76 14.79 -14.54
N ASP A 80 5.28 13.79 -13.83
CA ASP A 80 4.67 12.48 -13.59
C ASP A 80 4.83 11.41 -14.68
N PHE A 81 6.07 10.99 -14.94
CA PHE A 81 6.27 9.55 -15.14
C PHE A 81 6.09 8.89 -13.77
N SER A 82 4.83 8.63 -13.40
CA SER A 82 4.48 7.63 -12.38
C SER A 82 4.91 6.26 -12.93
N THR A 83 6.23 6.01 -12.90
CA THR A 83 6.83 4.85 -13.55
C THR A 83 6.27 3.60 -12.92
N VAL A 84 5.38 2.93 -13.64
CA VAL A 84 4.90 1.60 -13.30
C VAL A 84 6.06 0.64 -13.58
N THR A 85 6.99 0.51 -12.63
CA THR A 85 8.09 -0.44 -12.72
C THR A 85 7.57 -1.85 -12.40
N PRO A 86 8.22 -2.92 -12.92
CA PRO A 86 7.91 -4.28 -12.50
C PRO A 86 8.02 -4.48 -10.99
N ILE A 87 8.97 -3.79 -10.34
CA ILE A 87 9.18 -3.81 -8.89
C ILE A 87 8.02 -3.14 -8.17
N ALA A 88 7.50 -2.01 -8.67
CA ALA A 88 6.34 -1.33 -8.12
C ALA A 88 5.07 -2.20 -8.23
N LEU A 89 4.90 -2.94 -9.34
CA LEU A 89 3.83 -3.92 -9.50
C LEU A 89 3.99 -5.11 -8.54
N GLU A 90 5.21 -5.59 -8.34
CA GLU A 90 5.51 -6.65 -7.36
C GLU A 90 5.18 -6.19 -5.93
N LYS A 91 5.56 -4.96 -5.56
CA LYS A 91 5.22 -4.33 -4.28
C LYS A 91 3.71 -4.22 -4.10
N GLU A 92 2.99 -3.76 -5.12
CA GLU A 92 1.52 -3.67 -5.09
C GLU A 92 0.90 -5.03 -4.71
N ILE A 93 1.31 -6.10 -5.42
CA ILE A 93 0.81 -7.46 -5.18
C ILE A 93 1.24 -7.97 -3.81
N ALA A 94 2.50 -7.77 -3.41
CA ALA A 94 3.01 -8.20 -2.11
C ALA A 94 2.22 -7.58 -0.95
N ILE A 95 1.88 -6.29 -1.06
CA ILE A 95 1.06 -5.57 -0.08
C ILE A 95 -0.35 -6.15 -0.03
N GLU A 96 -1.01 -6.39 -1.17
CA GLU A 96 -2.34 -7.01 -1.20
C GLU A 96 -2.33 -8.39 -0.54
N VAL A 97 -1.29 -9.20 -0.79
CA VAL A 97 -1.13 -10.53 -0.19
C VAL A 97 -0.89 -10.42 1.32
N LEU A 98 -0.12 -9.44 1.80
CA LEU A 98 0.02 -9.17 3.24
C LEU A 98 -1.35 -8.89 3.87
N GLY A 99 -2.19 -8.07 3.22
CA GLY A 99 -3.57 -7.83 3.66
C GLY A 99 -4.39 -9.11 3.81
N ASP A 100 -4.30 -10.02 2.84
CA ASP A 100 -4.96 -11.34 2.88
C ASP A 100 -4.46 -12.23 4.01
N VAL A 101 -3.15 -12.28 4.22
CA VAL A 101 -2.55 -13.09 5.29
C VAL A 101 -2.95 -12.55 6.66
N ILE A 102 -2.85 -11.24 6.88
CA ILE A 102 -3.24 -10.58 8.14
C ILE A 102 -4.73 -10.85 8.45
N THR A 103 -5.60 -10.64 7.45
CA THR A 103 -7.05 -10.78 7.61
C THR A 103 -7.46 -12.20 8.03
N HIS A 104 -6.75 -13.22 7.52
CA HIS A 104 -7.18 -14.62 7.68
C HIS A 104 -6.43 -15.40 8.74
N THR A 105 -5.32 -14.88 9.26
CA THR A 105 -4.54 -15.56 10.32
C THR A 105 -4.70 -14.91 11.69
N GLY A 106 -5.30 -13.71 11.76
CA GLY A 106 -5.76 -13.11 13.01
C GLY A 106 -4.70 -13.07 14.10
N GLN A 107 -4.97 -13.75 15.22
CA GLN A 107 -4.10 -13.74 16.39
C GLN A 107 -2.70 -14.31 16.09
N SER A 108 -2.59 -15.30 15.22
CA SER A 108 -1.31 -15.90 14.82
C SER A 108 -0.38 -14.93 14.08
N TYR A 109 -0.93 -13.85 13.49
CA TYR A 109 -0.13 -12.85 12.79
C TYR A 109 0.51 -11.82 13.73
N MET A 110 -0.02 -11.64 14.95
CA MET A 110 0.38 -10.56 15.85
C MET A 110 1.90 -10.43 16.10
N PRO A 111 2.69 -11.52 16.19
CA PRO A 111 4.15 -11.42 16.32
C PRO A 111 4.86 -10.68 15.17
N TYR A 112 4.22 -10.60 13.99
CA TYR A 112 4.75 -9.95 12.78
C TYR A 112 4.13 -8.58 12.51
N PHE A 113 3.09 -8.22 13.26
CA PHE A 113 2.20 -7.11 12.92
C PHE A 113 2.94 -5.78 12.90
N GLU A 114 3.62 -5.42 13.99
CA GLU A 114 4.31 -4.13 14.10
C GLU A 114 5.37 -3.95 13.01
N LYS A 115 6.24 -4.95 12.81
CA LYS A 115 7.24 -4.95 11.74
C LYS A 115 6.59 -4.79 10.36
N THR A 116 5.46 -5.46 10.10
CA THR A 116 4.74 -5.32 8.83
C THR A 116 4.26 -3.88 8.62
N ILE A 117 3.68 -3.25 9.65
CA ILE A 117 3.21 -1.87 9.59
C ILE A 117 4.37 -0.90 9.34
N GLU A 118 5.52 -1.11 9.98
CA GLU A 118 6.72 -0.29 9.77
C GLU A 118 7.20 -0.30 8.32
N HIS A 119 7.12 -1.45 7.63
CA HIS A 119 7.51 -1.54 6.21
C HIS A 119 6.47 -0.98 5.24
N ILE A 120 5.17 -1.20 5.48
CA ILE A 120 4.14 -0.77 4.52
C ILE A 120 3.73 0.70 4.70
N LEU A 121 3.78 1.25 5.92
CA LEU A 121 3.28 2.62 6.17
C LEU A 121 3.96 3.69 5.30
N PRO A 122 5.30 3.67 5.11
CA PRO A 122 5.97 4.63 4.22
C PRO A 122 5.54 4.52 2.75
N LEU A 123 5.07 3.34 2.32
CA LEU A 123 4.63 3.10 0.94
C LEU A 123 3.28 3.78 0.62
N ALA A 124 2.61 4.37 1.60
CA ALA A 124 1.46 5.24 1.38
C ALA A 124 1.82 6.51 0.59
N ASP A 125 3.10 6.88 0.56
CA ASP A 125 3.65 8.05 -0.15
C ASP A 125 4.47 7.64 -1.39
N HIS A 126 4.32 6.41 -1.87
CA HIS A 126 5.05 5.89 -3.03
C HIS A 126 4.67 6.60 -4.34
N ALA A 127 5.60 6.74 -5.29
CA ALA A 127 5.35 7.44 -6.56
C ALA A 127 4.27 6.76 -7.43
N TYR A 128 4.29 5.43 -7.48
CA TYR A 128 3.24 4.66 -8.16
C TYR A 128 1.95 4.55 -7.33
N GLU A 129 0.84 4.98 -7.92
CA GLU A 129 -0.51 5.01 -7.34
C GLU A 129 -1.01 3.64 -6.84
N GLY A 130 -0.74 2.56 -7.59
CA GLY A 130 -1.17 1.21 -7.22
C GLY A 130 -0.63 0.79 -5.85
N VAL A 131 0.65 1.10 -5.57
CA VAL A 131 1.28 0.83 -4.27
C VAL A 131 0.64 1.66 -3.16
N ARG A 132 0.36 2.96 -3.38
CA ARG A 132 -0.30 3.80 -2.38
C ARG A 132 -1.69 3.26 -2.02
N LYS A 133 -2.50 2.95 -3.04
CA LYS A 133 -3.87 2.42 -2.88
C LYS A 133 -3.88 1.07 -2.14
N SER A 134 -3.03 0.14 -2.56
CA SER A 134 -2.91 -1.18 -1.92
C SER A 134 -2.40 -1.08 -0.50
N THR A 135 -1.51 -0.12 -0.21
CA THR A 135 -1.03 0.18 1.15
C THR A 135 -2.17 0.63 2.05
N ILE A 136 -2.93 1.65 1.64
CA ILE A 136 -4.04 2.17 2.45
C ILE A 136 -5.10 1.08 2.67
N SER A 137 -5.48 0.34 1.63
CA SER A 137 -6.40 -0.80 1.76
C SER A 137 -5.89 -1.82 2.77
N THR A 138 -4.61 -2.18 2.72
CA THR A 138 -3.99 -3.15 3.63
C THR A 138 -3.90 -2.64 5.06
N LEU A 139 -3.59 -1.36 5.28
CA LEU A 139 -3.58 -0.76 6.62
C LEU A 139 -4.97 -0.77 7.28
N HIS A 140 -6.02 -0.52 6.49
CA HIS A 140 -7.41 -0.64 6.93
C HIS A 140 -7.76 -2.08 7.33
N ARG A 141 -7.37 -3.07 6.53
CA ARG A 141 -7.53 -4.51 6.85
C ARG A 141 -6.75 -4.91 8.09
N ALA A 142 -5.53 -4.40 8.26
CA ALA A 142 -4.70 -4.63 9.43
C ALA A 142 -5.32 -4.03 10.70
N TYR A 143 -5.90 -2.83 10.60
CA TYR A 143 -6.64 -2.21 11.71
C TYR A 143 -7.86 -3.05 12.13
N ALA A 144 -8.63 -3.53 11.15
CA ALA A 144 -9.75 -4.42 11.41
C ALA A 144 -9.32 -5.74 12.07
N ALA A 145 -8.22 -6.35 11.60
CA ALA A 145 -7.67 -7.57 12.20
C ALA A 145 -7.20 -7.34 13.66
N LEU A 146 -6.46 -6.26 13.91
CA LEU A 146 -6.03 -5.88 15.27
C LEU A 146 -7.23 -5.66 16.19
N TRP A 147 -8.31 -5.05 15.67
CA TRP A 147 -9.55 -4.89 16.40
C TRP A 147 -10.18 -6.23 16.79
N GLN A 148 -10.33 -7.15 15.83
CA GLN A 148 -10.92 -8.47 16.03
C GLN A 148 -10.14 -9.31 17.05
N VAL A 149 -8.80 -9.25 17.01
CA VAL A 149 -7.95 -9.94 18.00
C VAL A 149 -8.14 -9.34 19.40
N SER A 150 -8.27 -8.02 19.49
CA SER A 150 -8.55 -7.33 20.76
C SER A 150 -9.91 -7.70 21.35
N GLU A 151 -10.95 -7.85 20.52
CA GLU A 151 -12.26 -8.34 20.95
C GLU A 151 -12.19 -9.79 21.44
N SER A 152 -11.51 -10.66 20.68
CA SER A 152 -11.41 -12.10 20.98
C SER A 152 -10.62 -12.38 22.26
N SER A 153 -9.69 -11.50 22.62
CA SER A 153 -8.91 -11.58 23.87
C SER A 153 -9.71 -11.19 25.13
N GLY A 154 -11.02 -10.94 25.00
CA GLY A 154 -11.90 -10.60 26.13
C GLY A 154 -11.70 -9.19 26.68
N HIS A 155 -10.95 -8.34 25.98
CA HIS A 155 -10.62 -6.98 26.43
C HIS A 155 -11.74 -5.97 26.12
N LYS A 156 -12.87 -6.37 25.50
CA LYS A 156 -13.93 -5.45 25.08
C LYS A 156 -15.34 -6.02 25.12
N GLN A 157 -16.29 -5.11 25.35
CA GLN A 157 -17.70 -5.32 25.07
C GLN A 157 -17.92 -5.15 23.56
N LYS A 158 -18.47 -6.18 22.90
CA LYS A 158 -18.95 -6.11 21.51
C LYS A 158 -19.87 -4.90 21.35
N TRP A 159 -19.81 -4.19 20.22
CA TRP A 159 -20.71 -3.07 19.96
C TRP A 159 -22.16 -3.46 20.21
N GLU A 160 -22.87 -2.66 21.00
CA GLU A 160 -24.30 -2.84 21.26
C GLU A 160 -25.05 -1.54 20.92
N PRO A 161 -26.10 -1.61 20.09
CA PRO A 161 -26.93 -0.46 19.77
C PRO A 161 -27.41 0.25 21.04
N GLY A 162 -27.23 1.58 21.10
CA GLY A 162 -27.74 2.41 22.19
C GLY A 162 -26.89 2.42 23.47
N LYS A 163 -25.77 1.68 23.54
CA LYS A 163 -24.81 1.80 24.65
C LYS A 163 -23.64 2.72 24.27
N PRO A 164 -23.12 3.52 25.23
CA PRO A 164 -21.94 4.35 25.00
C PRO A 164 -20.75 3.43 24.66
N PHE A 165 -20.04 3.80 23.61
CA PHE A 165 -18.92 3.01 23.13
C PHE A 165 -17.76 3.04 24.13
N ALA A 166 -17.25 1.85 24.50
CA ALA A 166 -16.04 1.75 25.29
C ALA A 166 -14.84 2.28 24.49
N GLN A 167 -14.00 3.10 25.12
CA GLN A 167 -12.83 3.66 24.44
C GLN A 167 -11.88 2.54 23.99
N PRO A 168 -11.31 2.61 22.77
CA PRO A 168 -10.32 1.65 22.33
C PRO A 168 -9.05 1.69 23.20
N PRO A 169 -8.33 0.56 23.36
CA PRO A 169 -6.99 0.53 23.92
C PRO A 169 -6.09 1.59 23.28
N PRO A 170 -5.15 2.18 24.03
CA PRO A 170 -4.31 3.27 23.53
C PRO A 170 -3.58 2.93 22.22
N GLU A 171 -3.10 1.69 22.08
CA GLU A 171 -2.38 1.22 20.89
C GLU A 171 -3.26 1.21 19.64
N ILE A 172 -4.48 0.67 19.77
CA ILE A 172 -5.47 0.64 18.68
C ILE A 172 -5.91 2.06 18.33
N LYS A 173 -6.09 2.92 19.34
CA LYS A 173 -6.41 4.33 19.10
C LYS A 173 -5.31 5.02 18.30
N LYS A 174 -4.05 4.88 18.72
CA LYS A 174 -2.88 5.46 18.06
C LYS A 174 -2.76 4.98 16.62
N PHE A 175 -2.90 3.67 16.38
CA PHE A 175 -2.86 3.12 15.03
C PHE A 175 -4.00 3.65 14.14
N GLY A 176 -5.20 3.80 14.72
CA GLY A 176 -6.35 4.40 14.01
C GLY A 176 -6.15 5.86 13.63
N GLU A 177 -5.50 6.65 14.49
CA GLU A 177 -5.14 8.06 14.20
C GLU A 177 -4.13 8.16 13.06
N ILE A 178 -3.10 7.30 13.05
CA ILE A 178 -2.10 7.22 11.98
C ILE A 178 -2.77 6.81 10.66
N LEU A 179 -3.55 5.73 10.67
CA LEU A 179 -4.30 5.24 9.51
C LEU A 179 -5.20 6.33 8.93
N MET A 180 -5.93 7.05 9.77
CA MET A 180 -6.83 8.10 9.31
C MET A 180 -6.07 9.26 8.67
N THR A 181 -4.94 9.64 9.27
CA THR A 181 -4.07 10.69 8.72
C THR A 181 -3.56 10.31 7.33
N ALA A 182 -3.02 9.09 7.17
CA ALA A 182 -2.56 8.58 5.88
C ALA A 182 -3.69 8.47 4.85
N THR A 183 -4.88 7.99 5.28
CA THR A 183 -6.05 7.87 4.40
C THR A 183 -6.49 9.24 3.88
N ILE A 184 -6.61 10.25 4.75
CA ILE A 184 -7.04 11.60 4.36
C ILE A 184 -6.01 12.26 3.45
N LYS A 185 -4.71 12.10 3.75
CA LYS A 185 -3.62 12.62 2.93
C LYS A 185 -3.71 12.08 1.50
N MET A 186 -3.68 10.75 1.35
CA MET A 186 -3.77 10.12 0.04
C MET A 186 -5.07 10.50 -0.67
N TRP A 187 -6.21 10.57 0.02
CA TRP A 187 -7.47 11.00 -0.62
C TRP A 187 -7.45 12.44 -1.17
N ALA A 188 -6.60 13.31 -0.61
CA ALA A 188 -6.44 14.67 -1.09
C ALA A 188 -5.52 14.76 -2.32
N GLU A 189 -4.60 13.79 -2.46
CA GLU A 189 -3.59 13.73 -3.51
C GLU A 189 -4.06 12.93 -4.74
N GLU A 190 -4.98 11.96 -4.59
CA GLU A 190 -5.48 11.16 -5.72
C GLU A 190 -6.57 11.87 -6.55
N ASP A 191 -6.38 11.85 -7.88
CA ASP A 191 -7.36 12.40 -8.83
C ASP A 191 -8.59 11.49 -9.01
N ASP A 192 -8.40 10.16 -8.98
CA ASP A 192 -9.51 9.21 -9.07
C ASP A 192 -10.15 8.92 -7.70
N ARG A 193 -10.97 9.88 -7.27
CA ARG A 193 -11.72 9.83 -6.01
C ARG A 193 -12.88 8.82 -5.98
N HIS A 194 -13.14 8.06 -7.06
CA HIS A 194 -14.37 7.27 -7.22
C HIS A 194 -14.17 5.74 -7.40
N GLY A 195 -12.94 5.22 -7.23
CA GLY A 195 -12.60 3.80 -7.48
C GLY A 195 -12.63 2.82 -6.28
N LYS A 196 -11.96 1.66 -6.45
CA LYS A 196 -11.79 0.51 -5.52
C LYS A 196 -11.47 0.92 -4.08
N LEU A 197 -10.72 2.00 -3.91
CA LEU A 197 -10.35 2.58 -2.62
C LEU A 197 -11.58 3.03 -1.79
N CYS A 198 -12.58 3.64 -2.42
CA CYS A 198 -13.81 4.05 -1.74
C CYS A 198 -14.60 2.80 -1.25
N TYR A 199 -14.58 1.72 -2.03
CA TYR A 199 -15.17 0.45 -1.63
C TYR A 199 -14.40 -0.23 -0.49
N ASP A 200 -13.06 -0.20 -0.49
CA ASP A 200 -12.23 -0.79 0.58
C ASP A 200 -12.36 0.01 1.88
N ILE A 201 -12.40 1.34 1.81
CA ILE A 201 -12.73 2.21 2.95
C ILE A 201 -14.15 1.89 3.44
N TYR A 202 -15.13 1.79 2.54
CA TYR A 202 -16.51 1.46 2.90
C TYR A 202 -16.64 0.06 3.52
N LEU A 203 -15.90 -0.93 3.03
CA LEU A 203 -15.91 -2.30 3.54
C LEU A 203 -15.26 -2.36 4.93
N THR A 204 -14.14 -1.65 5.11
CA THR A 204 -13.49 -1.53 6.42
C THR A 204 -14.39 -0.79 7.40
N MET A 205 -15.02 0.29 6.95
CA MET A 205 -16.05 0.97 7.72
C MET A 205 -17.22 0.05 8.05
N SER A 206 -17.65 -0.84 7.16
CA SER A 206 -18.77 -1.78 7.40
C SER A 206 -18.39 -2.87 8.41
N ILE A 207 -17.18 -3.41 8.32
CA ILE A 207 -16.63 -4.37 9.29
C ILE A 207 -16.49 -3.69 10.66
N LEU A 208 -15.93 -2.48 10.69
CA LEU A 208 -15.82 -1.66 11.90
C LEU A 208 -17.18 -1.16 12.40
N PHE A 209 -18.20 -1.00 11.55
CA PHE A 209 -19.57 -0.68 11.98
C PHE A 209 -20.20 -1.87 12.69
N ALA A 210 -19.90 -3.09 12.23
CA ALA A 210 -20.30 -4.32 12.90
C ALA A 210 -19.52 -4.56 14.21
N SER A 211 -18.27 -4.08 14.31
CA SER A 211 -17.38 -4.27 15.47
C SER A 211 -17.12 -3.01 16.31
N ALA A 212 -17.90 -1.94 16.09
CA ALA A 212 -17.81 -0.61 16.70
C ALA A 212 -16.83 0.40 16.09
N LEU A 213 -17.36 1.57 15.73
CA LEU A 213 -16.59 2.81 15.79
C LEU A 213 -17.40 3.94 16.42
N SER A 214 -16.68 4.75 17.21
CA SER A 214 -17.05 6.06 17.71
C SER A 214 -17.63 6.93 16.59
N LEU A 215 -18.73 7.63 16.89
CA LEU A 215 -19.37 8.60 15.98
C LEU A 215 -18.37 9.59 15.33
N SER A 216 -17.21 9.85 15.93
CA SER A 216 -16.22 10.79 15.42
C SER A 216 -15.57 10.38 14.09
N MET A 217 -15.16 9.12 13.92
CA MET A 217 -14.56 8.64 12.65
C MET A 217 -15.60 8.57 11.53
N LEU A 218 -16.82 8.18 11.89
CA LEU A 218 -17.93 8.17 10.94
C LEU A 218 -18.29 9.58 10.51
N PHE A 219 -18.29 10.56 11.43
CA PHE A 219 -18.60 11.94 11.10
C PHE A 219 -17.56 12.54 10.16
N VAL A 220 -16.26 12.34 10.40
CA VAL A 220 -15.19 12.85 9.52
C VAL A 220 -15.27 12.25 8.12
N LEU A 221 -15.50 10.93 7.99
CA LEU A 221 -15.58 10.27 6.68
C LEU A 221 -16.92 10.51 5.96
N PHE A 222 -18.04 10.58 6.71
CA PHE A 222 -19.36 10.88 6.15
C PHE A 222 -19.47 12.35 5.75
N THR A 223 -18.85 13.27 6.50
CA THR A 223 -18.71 14.67 6.07
C THR A 223 -17.76 14.79 4.88
N ALA A 224 -16.62 14.10 4.86
CA ALA A 224 -15.75 14.08 3.69
C ALA A 224 -16.49 13.55 2.44
N SER A 225 -17.21 12.43 2.57
CA SER A 225 -17.99 11.83 1.47
C SER A 225 -19.20 12.70 1.06
N SER A 226 -19.94 13.26 2.02
CA SER A 226 -21.15 14.07 1.75
C SER A 226 -20.82 15.46 1.21
N LEU A 227 -19.76 16.11 1.72
CA LEU A 227 -19.33 17.43 1.26
C LEU A 227 -18.80 17.37 -0.19
N MET A 228 -18.33 16.20 -0.64
CA MET A 228 -17.89 15.99 -2.02
C MET A 228 -19.04 15.62 -2.97
N LEU A 229 -20.06 14.88 -2.53
CA LEU A 229 -21.29 14.66 -3.32
C LEU A 229 -22.04 15.96 -3.64
N LEU A 230 -21.82 17.01 -2.83
CA LEU A 230 -22.42 18.34 -2.98
C LEU A 230 -21.58 19.33 -3.82
N LYS A 231 -20.36 18.97 -4.22
CA LYS A 231 -19.46 19.84 -5.01
C LYS A 231 -19.41 19.52 -6.52
N LYS A 232 -20.39 18.74 -7.03
CA LYS A 232 -20.67 18.60 -8.46
C LYS A 232 -21.70 19.62 -8.93
#